data_AF-A0A7W1N599-F1
#
_entry.id   AF-A0A7W1N599-F1
#
_cell.length_a   1.000
_cell.length_b   1.000
_cell.length_c   1.000
_cell.angle_alpha   90.00
_cell.angle_beta   90.00
_cell.angle_gamma   90.00
#
_symmetry.space_group_name_H-M   'P 1'
#
loop_
_entity.id
_entity.type
_entity.pdbx_description
1 polymer ?
#
loop_
_entity_poly.entity_id
_entity_poly.type
_entity_poly.pdbx_seq_one_letter_code
_entity_poly.pdbx_strand_id
1 'polypeptide(L)'
;AGAAFRAGGYVRPPLRLAEGEALAREAHALLDVSDGLAVDLAHIAGRSDVRCIVELERVPLAPGATLEDLGFGEDYELLAATGEALGHTVIGRVEAGRGVELLRAGKPHALGGWQHFV
;
A
#
# COMPACT_ATOMS: atom_id res chain seq x y z
N ALA A 1 -10.95 -2.59 -3.11
CA ALA A 1 -12.16 -3.18 -2.51
C ALA A 1 -13.12 -2.15 -1.90
N GLY A 2 -12.63 -1.09 -1.23
CA GLY A 2 -13.47 -0.12 -0.52
C GLY A 2 -14.63 0.51 -1.33
N ALA A 3 -14.41 0.87 -2.60
CA ALA A 3 -15.47 1.38 -3.47
C ALA A 3 -16.64 0.40 -3.66
N ALA A 4 -16.34 -0.88 -3.90
CA ALA A 4 -17.36 -1.91 -4.04
C ALA A 4 -18.10 -2.14 -2.72
N PHE A 5 -17.38 -2.15 -1.60
CA PHE A 5 -17.97 -2.29 -0.27
C PHE A 5 -18.97 -1.16 0.04
N ARG A 6 -18.62 0.10 -0.24
CA ARG A 6 -19.57 1.23 -0.07
C ARG A 6 -20.84 1.09 -0.91
N ALA A 7 -20.77 0.40 -2.04
CA ALA A 7 -21.92 0.09 -2.89
C ALA A 7 -22.66 -1.20 -2.50
N GLY A 8 -22.30 -1.83 -1.38
CA GLY A 8 -22.90 -3.09 -0.92
C GLY A 8 -22.45 -4.32 -1.71
N GLY A 9 -21.32 -4.23 -2.41
CA GLY A 9 -20.76 -5.30 -3.22
C GLY A 9 -19.40 -5.79 -2.71
N TYR A 10 -18.90 -6.83 -3.37
CA TYR A 10 -17.58 -7.39 -3.16
C TYR A 10 -16.91 -7.60 -4.53
N VAL A 11 -15.60 -7.39 -4.59
CA VAL A 11 -14.80 -7.64 -5.78
C VAL A 11 -13.91 -8.85 -5.55
N ARG A 12 -13.84 -9.74 -6.53
CA ARG A 12 -12.88 -10.84 -6.47
C ARG A 12 -11.47 -10.26 -6.61
N PRO A 13 -10.58 -10.47 -5.63
CA PRO A 13 -9.25 -9.87 -5.66
C PRO A 13 -8.39 -10.47 -6.78
N PRO A 14 -7.44 -9.69 -7.33
CA PRO A 14 -6.51 -10.20 -8.33
C PRO A 14 -5.54 -11.21 -7.70
N LEU A 15 -5.23 -12.29 -8.41
CA LEU A 15 -4.19 -13.23 -8.01
C LEU A 15 -2.86 -12.78 -8.65
N ARG A 16 -2.16 -11.84 -8.01
CA ARG A 16 -0.91 -11.21 -8.47
C ARG A 16 0.32 -12.12 -8.37
N LEU A 17 0.17 -13.41 -8.67
CA LEU A 17 1.22 -14.42 -8.43
C LEU A 17 2.44 -14.22 -9.33
N ALA A 18 2.22 -14.08 -10.64
CA ALA A 18 3.32 -13.93 -11.60
C ALA A 18 4.08 -12.62 -11.39
N GLU A 19 3.36 -11.53 -11.14
CA GLU A 19 3.93 -10.23 -10.80
C GLU A 19 4.67 -10.27 -9.46
N GLY A 20 4.13 -10.97 -8.46
CA GLY A 20 4.77 -11.18 -7.17
C GLY A 20 6.07 -11.94 -7.29
N GLU A 21 6.11 -13.03 -8.06
CA GLU A 21 7.34 -13.78 -8.33
C GLU A 21 8.37 -12.94 -9.09
N ALA A 22 7.94 -12.10 -10.03
CA ALA A 22 8.83 -11.21 -10.76
C ALA A 22 9.45 -10.16 -9.81
N LEU A 23 8.62 -9.46 -9.03
CA LEU A 23 9.07 -8.46 -8.07
C LEU A 23 9.97 -9.05 -6.98
N ALA A 24 9.67 -10.25 -6.48
CA ALA A 24 10.44 -10.89 -5.43
C ALA A 24 11.91 -11.17 -5.80
N ARG A 25 12.26 -11.18 -7.10
CA ARG A 25 13.66 -11.34 -7.55
C ARG A 25 14.50 -10.07 -7.38
N GLU A 26 13.85 -8.90 -7.33
CA GLU A 26 14.51 -7.58 -7.36
C GLU A 26 14.18 -6.72 -6.13
N ALA A 27 13.08 -7.00 -5.44
CA ALA A 27 12.60 -6.22 -4.30
C ALA A 27 13.37 -6.55 -3.01
N HIS A 28 13.68 -5.51 -2.23
CA HIS A 28 14.25 -5.65 -0.89
C HIS A 28 13.19 -6.04 0.14
N ALA A 29 11.94 -5.62 -0.06
CA ALA A 29 10.77 -6.00 0.73
C ALA A 29 9.54 -6.06 -0.18
N LEU A 30 8.65 -7.02 0.06
CA LEU A 30 7.44 -7.23 -0.72
C LEU A 30 6.36 -7.86 0.18
N LEU A 31 5.12 -7.38 0.06
CA LEU A 31 3.91 -8.00 0.61
C LEU A 31 2.69 -7.57 -0.20
N ASP A 32 1.53 -8.16 0.07
CA ASP A 32 0.25 -7.73 -0.47
C ASP A 32 -0.47 -6.73 0.45
N VAL A 33 -1.34 -5.89 -0.13
CA VAL A 33 -2.16 -4.91 0.60
C VAL A 33 -3.46 -5.56 1.03
N SER A 34 -3.54 -5.97 2.30
CA SER A 34 -4.66 -6.74 2.85
C SER A 34 -5.38 -6.01 3.98
N ASP A 35 -4.66 -5.33 4.88
CA ASP A 35 -5.21 -4.60 6.02
C ASP A 35 -5.33 -3.09 5.76
N GLY A 36 -4.85 -2.65 4.59
CA GLY A 36 -4.83 -1.25 4.16
C GLY A 36 -3.42 -0.69 4.10
N LEU A 37 -3.21 0.26 3.20
CA LEU A 37 -1.89 0.77 2.81
C LEU A 37 -1.04 1.21 4.00
N ALA A 38 -1.63 1.90 4.98
CA ALA A 38 -0.91 2.40 6.15
C ALA A 38 -0.38 1.28 7.05
N VAL A 39 -1.20 0.25 7.30
CA VAL A 39 -0.88 -0.90 8.15
C VAL A 39 0.23 -1.72 7.49
N ASP A 40 0.08 -1.98 6.20
CA ASP A 40 1.00 -2.82 5.44
C ASP A 40 2.34 -2.12 5.19
N LEU A 41 2.36 -0.80 4.97
CA LEU A 41 3.61 -0.02 5.01
C LEU A 41 4.29 -0.09 6.38
N ALA A 42 3.53 -0.11 7.47
CA ALA A 42 4.10 -0.21 8.82
C ALA A 42 4.76 -1.56 9.06
N HIS A 43 4.25 -2.64 8.45
CA HIS A 43 4.92 -3.94 8.45
C HIS A 43 6.29 -3.90 7.76
N ILE A 44 6.39 -3.28 6.57
CA ILE A 44 7.68 -3.09 5.89
C ILE A 44 8.61 -2.22 6.74
N ALA A 45 8.17 -1.02 7.13
CA ALA A 45 8.96 -0.07 7.89
C ALA A 45 9.50 -0.67 9.20
N GLY A 46 8.64 -1.37 9.95
CA GLY A 46 8.98 -1.97 11.24
C GLY A 46 9.93 -3.16 11.14
N ARG A 47 9.77 -4.02 10.12
CA ARG A 47 10.64 -5.19 9.94
C ARG A 47 11.99 -4.86 9.30
N SER A 48 12.05 -3.76 8.55
CA SER A 48 13.26 -3.32 7.87
C SER A 48 14.03 -2.23 8.62
N ASP A 49 13.51 -1.69 9.73
CA ASP A 49 14.07 -0.54 10.46
C ASP A 49 14.33 0.67 9.55
N VAL A 50 13.30 1.04 8.78
CA VAL A 50 13.33 2.14 7.83
C VAL A 50 12.13 3.06 7.99
N ARG A 51 12.23 4.25 7.40
CA ARG A 51 11.11 5.18 7.24
C ARG A 51 10.53 5.05 5.83
N CYS A 52 9.23 4.81 5.71
CA CYS A 52 8.51 4.85 4.44
C CYS A 52 7.73 6.17 4.31
N ILE A 53 7.94 6.90 3.21
CA ILE A 53 7.25 8.17 2.92
C ILE A 53 6.47 8.01 1.62
N VAL A 54 5.15 8.18 1.68
CA VAL A 54 4.25 7.99 0.53
C VAL A 54 3.48 9.26 0.25
N GLU A 55 3.40 9.65 -1.03
CA GLU A 55 2.54 10.71 -1.52
C GLU A 55 1.23 10.09 -2.02
N LEU A 56 0.14 10.35 -1.31
CA LEU A 56 -1.14 9.67 -1.55
C LEU A 56 -1.71 9.95 -2.94
N GLU A 57 -1.41 11.11 -3.52
CA GLU A 57 -1.80 11.45 -4.89
C GLU A 57 -1.15 10.57 -5.96
N ARG A 58 -0.05 9.87 -5.63
CA ARG A 58 0.64 8.96 -6.55
C ARG A 58 0.09 7.53 -6.50
N VAL A 59 -0.72 7.20 -5.50
CA VAL A 59 -1.29 5.86 -5.34
C VAL A 59 -2.36 5.63 -6.41
N PRO A 60 -2.25 4.59 -7.25
CA PRO A 60 -3.25 4.32 -8.28
C PRO A 60 -4.58 3.93 -7.61
N LEU A 61 -5.66 4.63 -7.98
CA LEU A 61 -7.00 4.37 -7.49
C LEU A 61 -7.83 3.64 -8.54
N ALA A 62 -8.53 2.58 -8.11
CA ALA A 62 -9.53 1.92 -8.94
C ALA A 62 -10.72 2.86 -9.24
N PRO A 63 -11.50 2.62 -10.31
CA PRO A 63 -12.69 3.41 -10.61
C PRO A 63 -13.64 3.51 -9.41
N GLY A 64 -13.98 4.75 -9.02
CA GLY A 64 -14.87 5.03 -7.88
C GLY A 64 -14.22 4.94 -6.50
N ALA A 65 -12.93 4.58 -6.40
CA ALA A 65 -12.19 4.62 -5.14
C ALA A 65 -11.79 6.06 -4.78
N THR A 66 -11.76 6.36 -3.49
CA THR A 66 -11.22 7.61 -2.92
C THR A 66 -9.94 7.34 -2.14
N LEU A 67 -9.25 8.39 -1.70
CA LEU A 67 -8.04 8.21 -0.88
C LEU A 67 -8.32 7.51 0.45
N GLU A 68 -9.52 7.73 1.01
CA GLU A 68 -9.94 7.11 2.25
C GLU A 68 -10.09 5.58 2.12
N ASP A 69 -10.34 5.06 0.91
CA ASP A 69 -10.38 3.61 0.64
C ASP A 69 -9.03 2.93 0.76
N LEU A 70 -7.92 3.68 0.69
CA LEU A 70 -6.59 3.12 0.89
C LEU A 70 -6.40 2.56 2.31
N GLY A 71 -7.24 2.98 3.26
CA GLY A 71 -7.28 2.42 4.61
C GLY A 71 -8.24 1.23 4.78
N PHE A 72 -8.96 0.83 3.73
CA PHE A 72 -9.93 -0.27 3.82
C PHE A 72 -9.25 -1.65 3.79
N GLY A 73 -8.26 -1.83 2.91
CA GLY A 73 -7.63 -3.13 2.68
C GLY A 73 -8.38 -3.97 1.64
N GLU A 74 -8.22 -5.29 1.73
CA GLU A 74 -8.79 -6.30 0.82
C GLU A 74 -8.50 -6.07 -0.67
N ASP A 75 -7.49 -5.27 -1.00
CA ASP A 75 -7.11 -4.99 -2.38
C ASP A 75 -6.29 -6.14 -2.97
N TYR A 76 -5.45 -6.78 -2.15
CA TYR A 76 -4.50 -7.83 -2.52
C TYR A 76 -3.60 -7.45 -3.72
N GLU A 77 -3.39 -6.14 -3.89
CA GLU A 77 -2.37 -5.58 -4.75
C GLU A 77 -1.00 -5.69 -4.08
N LEU A 78 0.07 -5.54 -4.85
CA LEU A 78 1.43 -5.69 -4.33
C LEU A 78 2.02 -4.36 -3.86
N LEU A 79 2.71 -4.40 -2.73
CA LEU A 79 3.50 -3.30 -2.19
C LEU A 79 4.96 -3.73 -2.06
N ALA A 80 5.85 -3.05 -2.78
CA ALA A 80 7.26 -3.43 -2.88
C ALA A 80 8.20 -2.24 -2.62
N ALA A 81 9.35 -2.52 -2.01
CA ALA A 81 10.48 -1.61 -1.92
C ALA A 81 11.61 -2.10 -2.83
N THR A 82 11.88 -1.36 -3.89
CA THR A 82 12.84 -1.72 -4.96
C THR A 82 13.86 -0.60 -5.17
N GLY A 83 15.01 -0.92 -5.76
CA GLY A 83 16.02 0.09 -6.13
C GLY A 83 15.60 0.95 -7.34
N GLU A 84 14.77 0.40 -8.22
CA GLU A 84 14.25 1.05 -9.42
C GLU A 84 12.74 0.79 -9.56
N ALA A 85 12.06 1.52 -10.45
CA ALA A 85 10.60 1.41 -10.62
C ALA A 85 10.13 0.06 -11.20
N LEU A 86 10.99 -0.63 -11.97
CA LEU A 86 10.69 -1.94 -12.60
C LEU A 86 9.38 -1.95 -13.43
N GLY A 87 8.97 -0.82 -13.99
CA GLY A 87 7.72 -0.69 -14.74
C GLY A 87 6.45 -0.53 -13.90
N HIS A 88 6.58 -0.39 -12.57
CA HIS A 88 5.46 -0.18 -11.64
C HIS A 88 5.34 1.29 -11.20
N THR A 89 4.17 1.64 -10.67
CA THR A 89 3.92 2.98 -10.13
C THR A 89 4.70 3.20 -8.84
N VAL A 90 5.58 4.19 -8.84
CA VAL A 90 6.30 4.62 -7.64
C VAL A 90 5.40 5.55 -6.82
N ILE A 91 4.99 5.13 -5.63
CA ILE A 91 4.08 5.92 -4.76
C ILE A 91 4.83 6.73 -3.69
N GLY A 92 6.12 6.50 -3.53
CA GLY A 92 6.87 7.06 -2.42
C GLY A 92 8.34 6.66 -2.45
N ARG A 93 8.98 6.73 -1.28
CA ARG A 93 10.39 6.39 -1.09
C ARG A 93 10.65 5.82 0.30
N VAL A 94 11.79 5.16 0.43
CA VAL A 94 12.31 4.64 1.70
C VAL A 94 13.54 5.45 2.09
N GLU A 95 13.63 5.83 3.35
CA GLU A 95 14.74 6.58 3.95
C GLU A 95 15.22 5.91 5.23
N ALA A 96 16.44 6.23 5.67
CA ALA A 96 16.92 5.85 7.00
C ALA A 96 16.03 6.48 8.08
N GLY A 97 15.63 5.70 9.08
CA GLY A 97 14.72 6.14 10.14
C GLY A 97 13.72 5.05 10.49
N ARG A 98 12.55 5.41 11.02
CA ARG A 98 11.50 4.46 11.37
C ARG A 98 10.10 5.01 11.09
N GLY A 99 9.17 4.10 10.81
CA GLY A 99 7.75 4.39 10.72
C GLY A 99 7.29 4.83 9.33
N VAL A 100 6.02 5.23 9.25
CA VAL A 100 5.34 5.59 7.99
C VAL A 100 4.90 7.04 8.06
N GLU A 101 5.15 7.79 6.99
CA GLU A 101 4.59 9.11 6.76
C GLU A 101 3.78 9.09 5.46
N LEU A 102 2.49 9.33 5.57
CA LEU A 102 1.61 9.50 4.43
C LEU A 102 1.37 11.00 4.24
N LEU A 103 1.58 11.48 3.03
CA LEU A 103 1.45 12.88 2.66
C LEU A 103 0.28 13.06 1.70
N ARG A 104 -0.55 14.07 1.97
CA ARG A 104 -1.56 14.59 1.05
C ARG A 104 -1.28 16.07 0.83
N ALA A 105 -1.02 16.45 -0.41
CA ALA A 105 -0.60 17.79 -0.82
C ALA A 105 0.60 18.29 0.03
N GLY A 106 1.57 17.40 0.27
CA GLY A 106 2.77 17.67 1.06
C GLY A 106 2.56 17.79 2.58
N LYS A 107 1.36 17.48 3.10
CA LYS A 107 1.05 17.55 4.53
C LYS A 107 0.77 16.15 5.10
N PRO A 108 1.16 15.87 6.35
CA PRO A 108 0.83 14.61 7.00
C PRO A 108 -0.67 14.32 6.95
N HIS A 109 -1.01 13.10 6.58
CA HIS A 109 -2.37 12.59 6.48
C HIS A 109 -2.46 11.24 7.16
N ALA A 110 -3.58 10.98 7.86
CA ALA A 110 -3.84 9.69 8.47
C ALA A 110 -4.85 8.92 7.61
N LEU A 111 -4.57 7.63 7.41
CA LEU A 111 -5.55 6.67 6.91
C LEU A 111 -5.98 5.75 8.04
N GLY A 112 -7.17 5.17 7.92
CA GLY A 112 -7.57 4.03 8.74
C GLY A 112 -6.79 2.76 8.39
N GLY A 113 -7.16 1.67 9.04
CA GLY A 113 -6.63 0.34 8.76
C GLY A 113 -7.42 -0.72 9.53
N TRP A 114 -7.44 -1.95 9.03
CA TRP A 114 -8.16 -3.04 9.67
C TRP A 114 -7.43 -3.57 10.91
N GLN A 115 -8.15 -3.78 12.01
CA GLN A 115 -7.68 -4.45 13.22
C GLN A 115 -8.79 -5.32 13.82
N HIS A 116 -8.49 -6.57 14.15
CA HIS A 116 -9.52 -7.55 14.55
C HIS A 116 -10.12 -7.31 15.95
N PHE A 117 -9.38 -6.67 16.85
CA PHE A 117 -9.70 -6.62 18.28
C PHE A 117 -9.68 -5.21 18.86
N VAL A 118 -9.68 -4.18 18.00
CA VAL A 118 -9.61 -2.77 18.40
C VAL A 118 -10.82 -2.02 17.87
#